data_AF-A0A4U6TKN0-F1
#
_entry.id   AF-A0A4U6TKN0-F1
#
_cell.length_a   1.000
_cell.length_b   1.000
_cell.length_c   1.000
_cell.angle_alpha   90.00
_cell.angle_beta   90.00
_cell.angle_gamma   90.00
#
_symmetry.space_group_name_H-M   'P 1'
#
loop_
_entity.id
_entity.type
_entity.pdbx_description
1 polymer ?
#
loop_
_entity_poly.entity_id
_entity_poly.type
_entity_poly.pdbx_seq_one_letter_code
_entity_poly.pdbx_strand_id
1 'polypeptide(L)'
;MVIEQNFGKKLHEIFLEFDEHPIAAASIAQVHRGRLHDNQDVAVKVQYPGLEQRMKIDILTMSFLSKSVSWIFPDYKFDRILVEFEKSMSMELDFTLEAKNSERTANCFRKNSVVKVPYVFWQLTTREVLTMEFCYGHKVNDLDFLRRANISPTKVAKALIELFGEMVFVHGFVHGDPHPGNILVCPQGNGKFSLVLLDHGIYRELDQKFRLDYCQLWKALILLDTKTTLELGEQFGVGKYAKYFPVIFTGRTLESKSALGTQMSSEEQRRLKEDLSSLGMDDISSFMEALPRDFYVILRTDGLLRSILGNLGAPRHVRLLTYAKCAIHGLEKQPKLESGAINRMFLQVKTNISYLHLRVLIEIAGLLAKVNDARHKAVSKLRQMFREISQGLHLLA
;
A
#
# COMPACT_ATOMS: atom_id res chain seq x y z
N MET A 1 -20.63 18.90 22.97
CA MET A 1 -19.96 17.85 22.14
C MET A 1 -18.46 18.11 22.02
N VAL A 2 -17.65 17.10 21.66
CA VAL A 2 -16.18 17.25 21.44
C VAL A 2 -15.88 18.40 20.46
N ILE A 3 -16.67 18.53 19.39
CA ILE A 3 -16.56 19.63 18.41
C ILE A 3 -16.69 21.00 19.10
N GLU A 4 -17.76 21.24 19.85
CA GLU A 4 -18.01 22.54 20.48
C GLU A 4 -16.97 22.88 21.54
N GLN A 5 -16.48 21.89 22.28
CA GLN A 5 -15.39 22.06 23.25
C GLN A 5 -14.09 22.47 22.57
N ASN A 6 -13.79 21.89 21.39
CA ASN A 6 -12.57 22.17 20.63
C ASN A 6 -12.60 23.55 19.97
N PHE A 7 -13.76 24.01 19.47
CA PHE A 7 -13.86 25.27 18.73
C PHE A 7 -14.43 26.45 19.54
N GLY A 8 -14.95 26.21 20.75
CA GLY A 8 -15.58 27.24 21.58
C GLY A 8 -16.84 27.87 20.96
N LYS A 9 -17.46 27.18 20.00
CA LYS A 9 -18.63 27.61 19.23
C LYS A 9 -19.67 26.51 19.21
N LYS A 10 -20.95 26.87 19.14
CA LYS A 10 -22.05 25.92 18.97
C LYS A 10 -22.03 25.35 17.55
N LEU A 11 -22.55 24.14 17.37
CA LEU A 11 -22.55 23.45 16.07
C LEU A 11 -23.14 24.29 14.92
N HIS A 12 -24.29 24.94 15.13
CA HIS A 12 -24.96 25.75 14.11
C HIS A 12 -24.19 27.04 13.73
N GLU A 13 -23.27 27.50 14.57
CA GLU A 13 -22.39 28.63 14.25
C GLU A 13 -21.27 28.20 13.29
N ILE A 14 -20.93 26.90 13.28
CA ILE A 14 -19.86 26.32 12.45
C ILE A 14 -20.45 25.76 11.14
N PHE A 15 -21.55 25.00 11.24
CA PHE A 15 -22.16 24.26 10.15
C PHE A 15 -23.56 24.80 9.84
N LEU A 16 -23.87 24.90 8.54
CA LEU A 16 -25.23 25.13 8.05
C LEU A 16 -26.12 23.91 8.31
N GLU A 17 -25.59 22.71 8.04
CA GLU A 17 -26.22 21.42 8.33
C GLU A 17 -25.18 20.48 8.93
N PHE A 18 -25.55 19.70 9.93
CA PHE A 18 -24.68 18.68 10.53
C PHE A 18 -25.50 17.43 10.84
N ASP A 19 -25.10 16.29 10.31
CA ASP A 19 -25.74 15.00 10.59
C ASP A 19 -25.17 14.41 11.89
N GLU A 20 -25.99 14.39 12.93
CA GLU A 20 -25.61 13.78 14.22
C GLU A 20 -25.44 12.26 14.12
N HIS A 21 -25.99 11.61 13.09
CA HIS A 21 -25.73 10.20 12.86
C HIS A 21 -24.41 10.04 12.08
N PRO A 22 -23.45 9.27 12.61
CA PRO A 22 -22.18 9.07 11.93
C PRO A 22 -22.38 8.24 10.66
N ILE A 23 -21.75 8.67 9.58
CA ILE A 23 -21.71 7.93 8.30
C ILE A 23 -20.71 6.77 8.34
N ALA A 24 -19.74 6.85 9.25
CA ALA A 24 -18.76 5.81 9.50
C ALA A 24 -18.26 5.89 10.96
N ALA A 25 -17.88 4.73 11.51
CA ALA A 25 -17.23 4.63 12.79
C ALA A 25 -15.97 3.77 12.66
N ALA A 26 -14.91 4.17 13.36
CA ALA A 26 -13.62 3.49 13.41
C ALA A 26 -13.22 3.23 14.87
N SER A 27 -11.99 2.75 15.07
CA SER A 27 -11.44 2.39 16.39
C SER A 27 -11.43 3.55 17.38
N ILE A 28 -11.00 4.74 16.93
CA ILE A 28 -10.76 5.91 17.81
C ILE A 28 -11.72 7.08 17.56
N ALA A 29 -12.51 7.02 16.50
CA ALA A 29 -13.32 8.14 16.06
C ALA A 29 -14.53 7.74 15.23
N GLN A 30 -15.45 8.68 15.12
CA GLN A 30 -16.62 8.64 14.26
C GLN A 30 -16.54 9.75 13.21
N VAL A 31 -17.11 9.51 12.03
CA VAL A 31 -17.14 10.47 10.93
C VAL A 31 -18.58 10.89 10.70
N HIS A 32 -18.80 12.20 10.69
CA HIS A 32 -20.10 12.82 10.41
C HIS A 32 -20.04 13.57 9.09
N ARG A 33 -21.20 13.71 8.44
CA ARG A 33 -21.35 14.62 7.31
C ARG A 33 -21.83 15.97 7.82
N GLY A 34 -21.23 17.04 7.32
CA GLY A 34 -21.70 18.40 7.53
C GLY A 34 -21.72 19.20 6.23
N ARG A 35 -22.34 20.37 6.30
CA ARG A 35 -22.28 21.41 5.28
C ARG A 35 -21.90 22.73 5.95
N LEU A 36 -20.91 23.41 5.40
CA LEU A 36 -20.48 24.73 5.87
C LEU A 36 -21.41 25.84 5.36
N HIS A 37 -21.33 27.03 5.97
CA HIS A 37 -22.14 28.20 5.59
C HIS A 37 -21.85 28.72 4.17
N ASP A 38 -20.72 28.33 3.57
CA ASP A 38 -20.40 28.58 2.16
C ASP A 38 -20.89 27.47 1.21
N ASN A 39 -21.75 26.57 1.70
CA ASN A 39 -22.31 25.41 1.01
C ASN A 39 -21.33 24.29 0.65
N GLN A 40 -20.10 24.29 1.18
CA GLN A 40 -19.18 23.18 0.99
C GLN A 40 -19.59 21.99 1.89
N ASP A 41 -19.74 20.81 1.29
CA ASP A 41 -19.96 19.56 2.04
C ASP A 41 -18.62 19.08 2.64
N VAL A 42 -18.66 18.67 3.91
CA VAL A 42 -17.48 18.24 4.67
C VAL A 42 -17.70 16.91 5.39
N ALA A 43 -16.64 16.14 5.52
CA ALA A 43 -16.54 15.01 6.43
C ALA A 43 -15.82 15.46 7.71
N VAL A 44 -16.46 15.28 8.85
CA VAL A 44 -15.96 15.69 10.16
C VAL A 44 -15.66 14.44 10.99
N LYS A 45 -14.38 14.08 11.09
CA LYS A 45 -13.90 12.97 11.93
C LYS A 45 -13.66 13.49 13.34
N VAL A 46 -14.32 12.89 14.32
CA VAL A 46 -14.35 13.33 15.73
C VAL A 46 -13.94 12.17 16.61
N GLN A 47 -12.96 12.37 17.49
CA GLN A 47 -12.56 11.35 18.46
C GLN A 47 -13.67 11.06 19.47
N TYR A 48 -13.68 9.83 20.00
CA TYR A 48 -14.56 9.51 21.11
C TYR A 48 -14.19 10.33 22.36
N PRO A 49 -15.17 10.84 23.13
CA PRO A 49 -14.89 11.61 24.33
C PRO A 49 -14.03 10.84 25.33
N GLY A 50 -12.98 11.49 25.86
CA GLY A 50 -12.13 10.91 26.91
C GLY A 50 -11.17 9.79 26.44
N LEU A 51 -11.02 9.61 25.12
CA LEU A 51 -10.23 8.53 24.56
C LEU A 51 -8.74 8.62 24.95
N GLU A 52 -8.15 9.82 24.95
CA GLU A 52 -6.74 10.00 25.29
C GLU A 52 -6.45 9.53 26.74
N GLN A 53 -7.31 9.87 27.70
CA GLN A 53 -7.16 9.45 29.09
C GLN A 53 -7.30 7.93 29.22
N ARG A 54 -8.27 7.33 28.52
CA ARG A 54 -8.46 5.88 28.51
C ARG A 54 -7.24 5.16 27.93
N MET A 55 -6.70 5.67 26.82
CA MET A 55 -5.50 5.12 26.21
C MET A 55 -4.27 5.19 27.12
N LYS A 56 -4.09 6.27 27.88
CA LYS A 56 -3.00 6.37 28.87
C LYS A 56 -3.13 5.31 29.97
N ILE A 57 -4.35 5.03 30.42
CA ILE A 57 -4.60 3.97 31.42
C ILE A 57 -4.27 2.60 30.81
N ASP A 58 -4.72 2.33 29.59
CA ASP A 58 -4.48 1.05 28.91
C ASP A 58 -2.97 0.81 28.71
N ILE A 59 -2.21 1.82 28.27
CA ILE A 59 -0.75 1.73 28.12
C ILE A 59 -0.05 1.47 29.46
N LEU A 60 -0.50 2.13 30.53
CA LEU A 60 0.04 1.90 31.88
C LEU A 60 -0.22 0.46 32.35
N THR A 61 -1.42 -0.05 32.13
CA THR A 61 -1.78 -1.44 32.45
C THR A 61 -0.95 -2.43 31.63
N MET A 62 -0.79 -2.19 30.33
CA MET A 62 0.07 -3.02 29.48
C MET A 62 1.53 -2.97 29.93
N SER A 63 2.05 -1.82 30.37
CA SER A 63 3.41 -1.68 30.91
C SER A 63 3.61 -2.48 32.18
N PHE A 64 2.63 -2.43 33.09
CA PHE A 64 2.64 -3.22 34.31
C PHE A 64 2.65 -4.73 33.99
N LEU A 65 1.74 -5.18 33.13
CA LEU A 65 1.65 -6.59 32.72
C LEU A 65 2.92 -7.06 31.99
N SER A 66 3.48 -6.24 31.09
CA SER A 66 4.75 -6.53 30.39
C SER A 66 5.86 -6.82 31.40
N LYS A 67 6.04 -5.95 32.40
CA LYS A 67 7.05 -6.12 33.45
C LYS A 67 6.79 -7.37 34.30
N SER A 68 5.53 -7.67 34.63
CA SER A 68 5.18 -8.89 35.37
C SER A 68 5.48 -10.16 34.57
N VAL A 69 5.19 -10.17 33.27
CA VAL A 69 5.47 -11.32 32.40
C VAL A 69 6.97 -11.50 32.21
N SER A 70 7.73 -10.43 31.96
CA SER A 70 9.19 -10.51 31.83
C SER A 70 9.88 -10.97 33.11
N TRP A 71 9.25 -10.80 34.28
CA TRP A 71 9.75 -11.40 35.53
C TRP A 71 9.59 -12.93 35.57
N ILE A 72 8.50 -13.46 35.00
CA ILE A 72 8.22 -14.91 34.96
C ILE A 72 8.91 -15.59 33.76
N PHE A 73 9.01 -14.88 32.63
CA PHE A 73 9.59 -15.36 31.37
C PHE A 73 10.61 -14.33 30.83
N PRO A 74 11.87 -14.37 31.30
CA PRO A 74 12.90 -13.38 30.96
C PRO A 74 13.23 -13.27 29.47
N ASP A 75 12.98 -14.33 28.71
CA ASP A 75 13.24 -14.38 27.27
C ASP A 75 12.21 -13.59 26.44
N TYR A 76 11.06 -13.22 27.02
CA TYR A 76 10.02 -12.45 26.34
C TYR A 76 10.20 -10.94 26.54
N LYS A 77 10.55 -10.24 25.45
CA LYS A 77 10.80 -8.78 25.44
C LYS A 77 9.59 -7.98 24.92
N PHE A 78 8.50 -7.98 25.68
CA PHE A 78 7.29 -7.20 25.34
C PHE A 78 7.51 -5.68 25.37
N ASP A 79 8.52 -5.19 26.11
CA ASP A 79 8.76 -3.76 26.31
C ASP A 79 8.98 -3.00 25.00
N ARG A 80 9.67 -3.61 24.02
CA ARG A 80 9.91 -2.98 22.71
C ARG A 80 8.61 -2.84 21.91
N ILE A 81 7.74 -3.84 21.96
CA ILE A 81 6.44 -3.82 21.28
C ILE A 81 5.56 -2.74 21.90
N LEU A 82 5.58 -2.63 23.24
CA LEU A 82 4.80 -1.63 23.94
C LEU A 82 5.22 -0.19 23.60
N VAL A 83 6.53 0.09 23.53
CA VAL A 83 7.03 1.42 23.14
C VAL A 83 6.59 1.80 21.72
N GLU A 84 6.68 0.86 20.76
CA GLU A 84 6.21 1.12 19.39
C GLU A 84 4.68 1.27 19.33
N PHE A 85 3.93 0.52 20.15
CA PHE A 85 2.48 0.65 20.27
C PHE A 85 2.08 2.01 20.84
N GLU A 86 2.66 2.44 21.95
CA GLU A 86 2.43 3.76 22.56
C GLU A 86 2.71 4.89 21.57
N LYS A 87 3.81 4.78 20.82
CA LYS A 87 4.16 5.74 19.77
C LYS A 87 3.12 5.76 18.64
N SER A 88 2.69 4.59 18.16
CA SER A 88 1.65 4.48 17.12
C SER A 88 0.34 5.12 17.58
N MET A 89 -0.12 4.77 18.78
CA MET A 89 -1.37 5.30 19.33
C MET A 89 -1.31 6.81 19.54
N SER A 90 -0.17 7.33 20.00
CA SER A 90 0.02 8.78 20.18
C SER A 90 -0.07 9.55 18.86
N MET A 91 0.38 8.96 17.75
CA MET A 91 0.25 9.54 16.41
C MET A 91 -1.20 9.50 15.91
N GLU A 92 -1.93 8.41 16.17
CA GLU A 92 -3.34 8.28 15.77
C GLU A 92 -4.28 9.21 16.56
N LEU A 93 -3.94 9.55 17.80
CA LEU A 93 -4.70 10.48 18.64
C LEU A 93 -4.48 11.97 18.30
N ASP A 94 -3.61 12.30 17.33
CA ASP A 94 -3.39 13.67 16.89
C ASP A 94 -3.79 13.85 15.42
N PHE A 95 -5.03 14.28 15.21
CA PHE A 95 -5.56 14.52 13.88
C PHE A 95 -4.88 15.66 13.12
N THR A 96 -4.07 16.50 13.78
CA THR A 96 -3.24 17.49 13.06
C THR A 96 -2.09 16.82 12.31
N LEU A 97 -1.63 15.65 12.76
CA LEU A 97 -0.62 14.85 12.05
C LEU A 97 -1.24 14.17 10.83
N GLU A 98 -2.43 13.58 10.99
CA GLU A 98 -3.19 12.99 9.87
C GLU A 98 -3.47 14.03 8.78
N ALA A 99 -3.92 15.24 9.16
CA ALA A 99 -4.11 16.36 8.24
C ALA A 99 -2.83 16.74 7.46
N LYS A 100 -1.68 16.85 8.15
CA LYS A 100 -0.38 17.13 7.50
C LYS A 100 0.04 16.03 6.54
N ASN A 101 -0.18 14.76 6.90
CA ASN A 101 0.11 13.62 6.03
C ASN A 101 -0.77 13.64 4.78
N SER A 102 -2.04 14.00 4.92
CA SER A 102 -2.98 14.20 3.81
C SER A 102 -2.46 15.25 2.83
N GLU A 103 -2.14 16.46 3.30
CA GLU A 103 -1.60 17.52 2.43
C GLU A 103 -0.26 17.15 1.78
N ARG A 104 0.63 16.48 2.51
CA ARG A 104 1.88 15.97 1.95
C ARG A 104 1.61 14.96 0.83
N THR A 105 0.67 14.04 1.04
CA THR A 105 0.25 13.08 0.00
C THR A 105 -0.37 13.80 -1.20
N ALA A 106 -1.25 14.77 -0.99
CA ALA A 106 -1.83 15.58 -2.06
C ALA A 106 -0.74 16.27 -2.90
N ASN A 107 0.29 16.80 -2.25
CA ASN A 107 1.45 17.41 -2.92
C ASN A 107 2.28 16.40 -3.72
N CYS A 108 2.50 15.18 -3.21
CA CYS A 108 3.17 14.11 -3.94
C CYS A 108 2.45 13.78 -5.25
N PHE A 109 1.11 13.77 -5.23
CA PHE A 109 0.26 13.38 -6.35
C PHE A 109 -0.36 14.55 -7.13
N ARG A 110 0.07 15.80 -6.91
CA ARG A 110 -0.51 16.99 -7.56
C ARG A 110 -0.57 16.96 -9.10
N LYS A 111 0.30 16.15 -9.74
CA LYS A 111 0.35 15.97 -11.20
C LYS A 111 -0.41 14.75 -11.71
N ASN A 112 -0.99 13.96 -10.80
CA ASN A 112 -1.72 12.75 -11.11
C ASN A 112 -3.23 13.04 -11.09
N SER A 113 -3.89 12.93 -12.24
CA SER A 113 -5.33 13.22 -12.36
C SER A 113 -6.25 12.09 -11.86
N VAL A 114 -5.69 10.93 -11.54
CA VAL A 114 -6.44 9.77 -11.04
C VAL A 114 -6.51 9.77 -9.52
N VAL A 115 -5.50 10.30 -8.84
CA VAL A 115 -5.44 10.30 -7.38
C VAL A 115 -6.06 11.58 -6.85
N LYS A 116 -7.01 11.47 -5.92
CA LYS A 116 -7.60 12.58 -5.19
C LYS A 116 -7.34 12.39 -3.70
N VAL A 117 -6.94 13.47 -3.05
CA VAL A 117 -6.84 13.55 -1.59
C VAL A 117 -7.77 14.68 -1.16
N PRO A 118 -8.69 14.46 -0.20
CA PRO A 118 -9.62 15.49 0.27
C PRO A 118 -8.88 16.73 0.78
N TYR A 119 -9.39 17.92 0.45
CA TYR A 119 -8.87 19.17 1.01
C TYR A 119 -9.14 19.24 2.53
N VAL A 120 -8.17 19.74 3.30
CA VAL A 120 -8.29 19.89 4.76
C VAL A 120 -8.72 21.30 5.12
N PHE A 121 -9.76 21.43 5.96
CA PHE A 121 -10.21 22.70 6.51
C PHE A 121 -9.49 22.95 7.85
N TRP A 122 -8.29 23.53 7.80
CA TRP A 122 -7.45 23.76 8.99
C TRP A 122 -8.12 24.60 10.07
N GLN A 123 -8.95 25.57 9.69
CA GLN A 123 -9.71 26.39 10.62
C GLN A 123 -10.77 25.59 11.42
N LEU A 124 -11.10 24.38 10.96
CA LEU A 124 -12.00 23.42 11.59
C LEU A 124 -11.28 22.10 11.90
N THR A 125 -9.96 22.14 12.13
CA THR A 125 -9.14 20.97 12.47
C THR A 125 -8.36 21.24 13.75
N THR A 126 -8.41 20.29 14.68
CA THR A 126 -7.69 20.28 15.95
C THR A 126 -7.05 18.90 16.16
N ARG A 127 -6.54 18.62 17.37
CA ARG A 127 -6.04 17.28 17.72
C ARG A 127 -7.15 16.23 17.74
N GLU A 128 -8.37 16.61 18.12
CA GLU A 128 -9.50 15.69 18.33
C GLU A 128 -10.56 15.74 17.22
N VAL A 129 -10.49 16.75 16.34
CA VAL A 129 -11.42 16.92 15.21
C VAL A 129 -10.65 17.14 13.91
N LEU A 130 -10.94 16.35 12.87
CA LEU A 130 -10.43 16.55 11.51
C LEU A 130 -11.60 16.86 10.59
N THR A 131 -11.56 18.03 9.95
CA THR A 131 -12.56 18.42 8.95
C THR A 131 -11.93 18.44 7.56
N MET A 132 -12.48 17.66 6.64
CA MET A 132 -12.00 17.56 5.27
C MET A 132 -13.13 17.59 4.24
N GLU A 133 -12.81 17.84 2.98
CA GLU A 133 -13.74 17.81 1.85
C GLU A 133 -14.53 16.48 1.84
N PHE A 134 -15.85 16.58 1.78
CA PHE A 134 -16.67 15.39 1.62
C PHE A 134 -16.51 14.83 0.20
N CYS A 135 -15.93 13.64 0.10
CA CYS A 135 -15.74 12.97 -1.18
C CYS A 135 -16.78 11.89 -1.41
N TYR A 136 -17.46 11.97 -2.56
CA TYR A 136 -18.40 10.96 -3.02
C TYR A 136 -17.68 9.77 -3.64
N GLY A 137 -18.22 8.56 -3.49
CA GLY A 137 -17.68 7.36 -4.11
C GLY A 137 -18.09 6.09 -3.37
N HIS A 138 -17.61 4.95 -3.87
CA HIS A 138 -17.80 3.65 -3.23
C HIS A 138 -16.46 3.03 -2.86
N LYS A 139 -16.46 2.13 -1.88
CA LYS A 139 -15.25 1.40 -1.47
C LYS A 139 -14.62 0.71 -2.67
N VAL A 140 -13.29 0.69 -2.70
CA VAL A 140 -12.52 0.20 -3.86
C VAL A 140 -12.81 -1.25 -4.25
N ASN A 141 -13.31 -2.06 -3.31
CA ASN A 141 -13.68 -3.46 -3.49
C ASN A 141 -15.16 -3.70 -3.83
N ASP A 142 -15.96 -2.65 -4.04
CA ASP A 142 -17.38 -2.76 -4.43
C ASP A 142 -17.52 -3.10 -5.93
N LEU A 143 -17.39 -4.39 -6.26
CA LEU A 143 -17.46 -4.87 -7.65
C LEU A 143 -18.82 -4.63 -8.33
N ASP A 144 -19.90 -4.55 -7.55
CA ASP A 144 -21.25 -4.29 -8.09
C ASP A 144 -21.39 -2.83 -8.50
N PHE A 145 -20.88 -1.90 -7.68
CA PHE A 145 -20.77 -0.50 -8.05
C PHE A 145 -19.90 -0.30 -9.29
N LEU A 146 -18.71 -0.89 -9.34
CA LEU A 146 -17.80 -0.75 -10.48
C LEU A 146 -18.47 -1.20 -11.79
N ARG A 147 -19.22 -2.31 -11.76
CA ARG A 147 -20.01 -2.78 -12.90
C ARG A 147 -21.08 -1.79 -13.32
N ARG A 148 -21.89 -1.29 -12.38
CA ARG A 148 -22.96 -0.30 -12.66
C ARG A 148 -22.40 1.02 -13.21
N ALA A 149 -21.25 1.46 -12.70
CA ALA A 149 -20.57 2.67 -13.15
C ALA A 149 -19.75 2.48 -14.46
N ASN A 150 -19.77 1.28 -15.05
CA ASN A 150 -18.96 0.92 -16.22
C ASN A 150 -17.44 1.19 -16.01
N ILE A 151 -16.97 0.98 -14.78
CA ILE A 151 -15.56 1.10 -14.39
C ILE A 151 -14.95 -0.30 -14.36
N SER A 152 -13.84 -0.48 -15.08
CA SER A 152 -13.13 -1.76 -15.10
C SER A 152 -12.39 -2.00 -13.78
N PRO A 153 -12.68 -3.11 -13.05
CA PRO A 153 -11.96 -3.46 -11.82
C PRO A 153 -10.44 -3.60 -12.03
N THR A 154 -10.03 -4.11 -13.18
CA THR A 154 -8.60 -4.23 -13.54
C THR A 154 -7.92 -2.88 -13.76
N LYS A 155 -8.66 -1.85 -14.21
CA LYS A 155 -8.10 -0.48 -14.31
C LYS A 155 -7.93 0.15 -12.92
N VAL A 156 -8.91 -0.06 -12.03
CA VAL A 156 -8.83 0.36 -10.62
C VAL A 156 -7.63 -0.29 -9.94
N ALA A 157 -7.48 -1.61 -10.09
CA ALA A 157 -6.35 -2.36 -9.55
C ALA A 157 -5.00 -1.84 -10.05
N LYS A 158 -4.88 -1.57 -11.35
CA LYS A 158 -3.66 -0.99 -11.92
C LYS A 158 -3.35 0.38 -11.33
N ALA A 159 -4.35 1.26 -11.23
CA ALA A 159 -4.18 2.60 -10.65
C ALA A 159 -3.78 2.54 -9.16
N LEU A 160 -4.33 1.59 -8.39
CA LEU A 160 -3.92 1.36 -7.00
C LEU A 160 -2.45 0.94 -6.91
N ILE A 161 -2.01 0.00 -7.73
CA ILE A 161 -0.60 -0.43 -7.71
C ILE A 161 0.31 0.72 -8.12
N GLU A 162 -0.07 1.51 -9.13
CA GLU A 162 0.71 2.67 -9.55
C GLU A 162 0.83 3.69 -8.40
N LEU A 163 -0.28 4.01 -7.74
CA LEU A 163 -0.33 4.87 -6.56
C LEU A 163 0.62 4.40 -5.43
N PHE A 164 0.45 3.17 -4.94
CA PHE A 164 1.26 2.64 -3.85
C PHE A 164 2.71 2.37 -4.27
N GLY A 165 2.93 2.00 -5.53
CA GLY A 165 4.26 1.88 -6.12
C GLY A 165 4.98 3.22 -6.13
N GLU A 166 4.34 4.31 -6.54
CA GLU A 166 4.94 5.65 -6.50
C GLU A 166 5.23 6.09 -5.05
N MET A 167 4.33 5.83 -4.11
CA MET A 167 4.57 6.10 -2.68
C MET A 167 5.87 5.44 -2.17
N VAL A 168 6.08 4.17 -2.50
CA VAL A 168 7.26 3.39 -2.08
C VAL A 168 8.52 3.80 -2.85
N PHE A 169 8.50 3.69 -4.18
CA PHE A 169 9.72 3.78 -5.00
C PHE A 169 10.13 5.21 -5.36
N VAL A 170 9.17 6.12 -5.47
CA VAL A 170 9.39 7.46 -6.01
C VAL A 170 9.41 8.50 -4.90
N HIS A 171 8.39 8.51 -4.06
CA HIS A 171 8.25 9.50 -3.00
C HIS A 171 8.99 9.09 -1.72
N GLY A 172 9.03 7.80 -1.39
CA GLY A 172 9.53 7.34 -0.09
C GLY A 172 8.63 7.77 1.07
N PHE A 173 7.36 8.07 0.79
CA PHE A 173 6.36 8.45 1.78
C PHE A 173 5.20 7.48 1.64
N VAL A 174 5.19 6.46 2.49
CA VAL A 174 4.40 5.25 2.33
C VAL A 174 3.23 5.26 3.29
N HIS A 175 2.03 5.12 2.75
CA HIS A 175 0.85 4.87 3.53
C HIS A 175 0.85 3.41 4.01
N GLY A 176 0.88 3.22 5.33
CA GLY A 176 1.03 1.92 5.98
C GLY A 176 -0.26 1.12 6.19
N ASP A 177 -1.42 1.67 5.81
CA ASP A 177 -2.71 0.99 6.00
C ASP A 177 -3.68 1.20 4.81
N PRO A 178 -3.40 0.58 3.65
CA PRO A 178 -4.24 0.65 2.46
C PRO A 178 -5.52 -0.18 2.58
N HIS A 179 -6.22 -0.12 3.72
CA HIS A 179 -7.44 -0.88 3.93
C HIS A 179 -8.51 -0.48 2.89
N PRO A 180 -9.29 -1.43 2.32
CA PRO A 180 -10.28 -1.10 1.29
C PRO A 180 -11.30 -0.03 1.70
N GLY A 181 -11.54 0.14 3.00
CA GLY A 181 -12.42 1.18 3.55
C GLY A 181 -11.86 2.61 3.44
N ASN A 182 -10.53 2.75 3.33
CA ASN A 182 -9.85 4.06 3.29
C ASN A 182 -9.68 4.58 1.85
N ILE A 183 -10.13 3.80 0.86
CA ILE A 183 -9.97 4.12 -0.56
C ILE A 183 -11.32 4.04 -1.25
N LEU A 184 -11.77 5.18 -1.79
CA LEU A 184 -12.96 5.24 -2.61
C LEU A 184 -12.63 5.29 -4.10
N VAL A 185 -13.51 4.73 -4.91
CA VAL A 185 -13.57 4.97 -6.34
C VAL A 185 -14.71 5.95 -6.61
N CYS A 186 -14.35 7.13 -7.12
CA CYS A 186 -15.28 8.18 -7.49
C CYS A 186 -15.41 8.24 -9.02
N PRO A 187 -16.61 8.05 -9.60
CA PRO A 187 -16.81 8.06 -11.04
C PRO A 187 -16.71 9.49 -11.60
N GLN A 188 -16.04 9.66 -12.73
CA GLN A 188 -15.93 10.93 -13.46
C GLN A 188 -16.70 10.93 -14.80
N GLY A 189 -17.54 9.90 -15.01
CA GLY A 189 -18.26 9.67 -16.27
C GLY A 189 -17.40 8.95 -17.33
N ASN A 190 -18.06 8.36 -18.32
CA ASN A 190 -17.43 7.66 -19.45
C ASN A 190 -16.39 6.59 -19.03
N GLY A 191 -16.64 5.88 -17.93
CA GLY A 191 -15.75 4.85 -17.38
C GLY A 191 -14.43 5.38 -16.79
N LYS A 192 -14.29 6.71 -16.64
CA LYS A 192 -13.21 7.35 -15.90
C LYS A 192 -13.55 7.41 -14.41
N PHE A 193 -12.52 7.44 -13.58
CA PHE A 193 -12.65 7.48 -12.14
C PHE A 193 -11.45 8.18 -11.51
N SER A 194 -11.62 8.62 -10.27
CA SER A 194 -10.53 8.93 -9.35
C SER A 194 -10.51 7.96 -8.17
N LEU A 195 -9.31 7.71 -7.64
CA LEU A 195 -9.06 7.04 -6.37
C LEU A 195 -8.97 8.11 -5.28
N VAL A 196 -9.90 8.11 -4.34
CA VAL A 196 -9.88 9.03 -3.20
C VAL A 196 -9.25 8.33 -2.01
N LEU A 197 -8.19 8.91 -1.45
CA LEU A 197 -7.55 8.45 -0.22
C LEU A 197 -8.06 9.22 0.99
N LEU A 198 -8.76 8.54 1.91
CA LEU A 198 -9.46 9.17 3.03
C LEU A 198 -8.63 9.21 4.32
N ASP A 199 -8.03 8.10 4.71
CA ASP A 199 -7.30 7.97 5.98
C ASP A 199 -5.81 8.22 5.77
N HIS A 200 -5.24 9.13 6.57
CA HIS A 200 -3.81 9.45 6.52
C HIS A 200 -3.09 9.30 7.86
N GLY A 201 -3.66 8.49 8.78
CA GLY A 201 -3.14 8.32 10.14
C GLY A 201 -1.85 7.51 10.19
N ILE A 202 -1.67 6.53 9.30
CA ILE A 202 -0.52 5.63 9.31
C ILE A 202 0.36 5.88 8.08
N TYR A 203 1.43 6.64 8.28
CA TYR A 203 2.42 6.95 7.27
C TYR A 203 3.86 6.73 7.79
N ARG A 204 4.74 6.37 6.87
CA ARG A 204 6.17 6.18 7.12
C ARG A 204 6.97 6.90 6.05
N GLU A 205 7.92 7.70 6.48
CA GLU A 205 8.97 8.21 5.60
C GLU A 205 10.12 7.20 5.58
N LEU A 206 10.46 6.73 4.38
CA LEU A 206 11.56 5.81 4.15
C LEU A 206 12.87 6.58 4.13
N ASP A 207 13.90 6.00 4.72
CA ASP A 207 15.25 6.52 4.52
C ASP A 207 15.61 6.54 3.02
N GLN A 208 16.25 7.63 2.58
CA GLN A 208 16.53 7.82 1.16
C GLN A 208 17.51 6.77 0.63
N LYS A 209 18.51 6.36 1.40
CA LYS A 209 19.42 5.28 0.98
C LYS A 209 18.66 3.96 0.90
N PHE A 210 17.91 3.62 1.93
CA PHE A 210 17.07 2.42 1.95
C PHE A 210 16.14 2.34 0.73
N ARG A 211 15.42 3.43 0.41
CA ARG A 211 14.49 3.48 -0.73
C ARG A 211 15.18 3.14 -2.06
N LEU A 212 16.40 3.62 -2.25
CA LEU A 212 17.17 3.40 -3.47
C LEU A 212 17.71 1.99 -3.55
N ASP A 213 18.24 1.47 -2.44
CA ASP A 213 18.67 0.09 -2.33
C ASP A 213 17.47 -0.85 -2.61
N TYR A 214 16.27 -0.48 -2.16
CA TYR A 214 15.04 -1.21 -2.45
C TYR A 214 14.64 -1.14 -3.93
N CYS A 215 14.82 0.02 -4.59
CA CYS A 215 14.64 0.11 -6.04
C CYS A 215 15.66 -0.75 -6.81
N GLN A 216 16.93 -0.78 -6.36
CA GLN A 216 17.97 -1.64 -6.94
C GLN A 216 17.65 -3.12 -6.72
N LEU A 217 17.11 -3.48 -5.55
CA LEU A 217 16.65 -4.85 -5.27
C LEU A 217 15.58 -5.24 -6.29
N TRP A 218 14.57 -4.40 -6.50
CA TRP A 218 13.55 -4.67 -7.51
C TRP A 218 14.14 -4.83 -8.92
N LYS A 219 15.07 -3.96 -9.31
CA LYS A 219 15.81 -4.10 -10.58
C LYS A 219 16.52 -5.46 -10.68
N ALA A 220 17.24 -5.86 -9.65
CA ALA A 220 17.95 -7.14 -9.59
C ALA A 220 16.98 -8.33 -9.70
N LEU A 221 15.85 -8.28 -8.96
CA LEU A 221 14.83 -9.32 -8.99
C LEU A 221 14.16 -9.48 -10.37
N ILE A 222 13.99 -8.40 -11.12
CA ILE A 222 13.44 -8.43 -12.49
C ILE A 222 14.45 -9.02 -13.45
N LEU A 223 15.71 -8.62 -13.33
CA LEU A 223 16.81 -9.08 -14.17
C LEU A 223 17.34 -10.47 -13.80
N LEU A 224 16.81 -11.08 -12.73
CA LEU A 224 17.33 -12.32 -12.16
C LEU A 224 18.84 -12.21 -11.81
N ASP A 225 19.25 -11.02 -11.36
CA ASP A 225 20.61 -10.76 -10.91
C ASP A 225 20.78 -11.27 -9.47
N THR A 226 21.12 -12.55 -9.38
CA THR A 226 21.36 -13.24 -8.11
C THR A 226 22.47 -12.57 -7.30
N LYS A 227 23.56 -12.13 -7.95
CA LYS A 227 24.69 -11.52 -7.27
C LYS A 227 24.28 -10.24 -6.55
N THR A 228 23.66 -9.31 -7.27
CA THR A 228 23.21 -8.05 -6.67
C THR A 228 22.09 -8.26 -5.65
N THR A 229 21.21 -9.26 -5.84
CA THR A 229 20.18 -9.60 -4.85
C THR A 229 20.79 -10.02 -3.51
N LEU A 230 21.83 -10.86 -3.53
CA LEU A 230 22.53 -11.30 -2.32
C LEU A 230 23.34 -10.16 -1.69
N GLU A 231 24.05 -9.36 -2.49
CA GLU A 231 24.81 -8.19 -2.01
C GLU A 231 23.90 -7.18 -1.29
N LEU A 232 22.72 -6.90 -1.85
CA LEU A 232 21.72 -6.04 -1.19
C LEU A 232 21.15 -6.69 0.06
N GLY A 233 20.97 -8.01 0.06
CA GLY A 233 20.57 -8.74 1.25
C GLY A 233 21.55 -8.60 2.41
N GLU A 234 22.86 -8.66 2.14
CA GLU A 234 23.89 -8.36 3.13
C GLU A 234 23.80 -6.91 3.62
N GLN A 235 23.58 -5.94 2.71
CA GLN A 235 23.42 -4.52 3.09
C GLN A 235 22.17 -4.27 3.94
N PHE A 236 21.10 -5.03 3.72
CA PHE A 236 19.91 -4.99 4.56
C PHE A 236 20.06 -5.78 5.86
N GLY A 237 21.18 -6.48 6.07
CA GLY A 237 21.44 -7.27 7.28
C GLY A 237 20.78 -8.65 7.28
N VAL A 238 20.13 -9.07 6.19
CA VAL A 238 19.44 -10.38 6.13
C VAL A 238 20.34 -11.54 5.68
N GLY A 239 21.59 -11.25 5.32
CA GLY A 239 22.65 -12.22 5.04
C GLY A 239 22.21 -13.48 4.30
N LYS A 240 22.37 -14.66 4.93
CA LYS A 240 21.99 -15.97 4.37
C LYS A 240 20.51 -16.08 3.94
N TYR A 241 19.61 -15.26 4.50
CA TYR A 241 18.18 -15.27 4.19
C TYR A 241 17.83 -14.45 2.93
N ALA A 242 18.78 -13.68 2.38
CA ALA A 242 18.59 -12.92 1.15
C ALA A 242 18.11 -13.78 -0.03
N LYS A 243 18.47 -15.08 -0.04
CA LYS A 243 18.02 -16.07 -1.03
C LYS A 243 16.49 -16.19 -1.12
N TYR A 244 15.75 -15.78 -0.10
CA TYR A 244 14.28 -15.82 -0.05
C TYR A 244 13.60 -14.55 -0.57
N PHE A 245 14.33 -13.46 -0.83
CA PHE A 245 13.74 -12.24 -1.39
C PHE A 245 12.99 -12.45 -2.72
N PRO A 246 13.52 -13.21 -3.70
CA PRO A 246 12.77 -13.52 -4.92
C PRO A 246 11.42 -14.17 -4.64
N VAL A 247 11.36 -15.05 -3.62
CA VAL A 247 10.14 -15.76 -3.22
C VAL A 247 9.16 -14.78 -2.57
N ILE A 248 9.63 -13.96 -1.64
CA ILE A 248 8.78 -13.01 -0.90
C ILE A 248 8.16 -11.97 -1.84
N PHE A 249 8.95 -11.36 -2.73
CA PHE A 249 8.48 -10.24 -3.55
C PHE A 249 7.88 -10.69 -4.88
N THR A 250 8.47 -11.68 -5.54
CA THR A 250 8.07 -12.11 -6.88
C THR A 250 7.42 -13.50 -6.92
N GLY A 251 7.53 -14.27 -5.83
CA GLY A 251 7.19 -15.70 -5.73
C GLY A 251 7.73 -16.52 -6.86
N ARG A 252 9.02 -16.32 -7.11
CA ARG A 252 9.90 -17.17 -7.89
C ARG A 252 11.08 -17.52 -7.01
N THR A 253 11.71 -18.66 -7.25
CA THR A 253 12.98 -19.00 -6.60
C THR A 253 14.13 -18.21 -7.23
N LEU A 254 15.27 -18.17 -6.55
CA LEU A 254 16.49 -17.51 -7.02
C LEU A 254 16.99 -18.06 -8.36
N GLU A 255 16.77 -19.35 -8.60
CA GLU A 255 17.21 -20.08 -9.80
C GLU A 255 16.14 -20.10 -10.91
N SER A 256 14.98 -19.47 -10.69
CA SER A 256 13.86 -19.58 -11.61
C SER A 256 14.17 -18.92 -12.96
N LYS A 257 13.97 -19.68 -14.03
CA LYS A 257 14.06 -19.18 -15.42
C LYS A 257 12.70 -18.70 -15.96
N SER A 258 11.67 -18.75 -15.13
CA SER A 258 10.30 -18.43 -15.50
C SER A 258 10.09 -16.92 -15.66
N ALA A 259 9.22 -16.55 -16.61
CA ALA A 259 8.88 -15.15 -16.85
C ALA A 259 8.22 -14.50 -15.61
N LEU A 260 8.37 -13.19 -15.45
CA LEU A 260 7.86 -12.49 -14.28
C LEU A 260 6.33 -12.64 -14.17
N GLY A 261 5.86 -13.18 -13.05
CA GLY A 261 4.43 -13.36 -12.77
C GLY A 261 3.81 -14.66 -13.26
N THR A 262 4.59 -15.57 -13.86
CA THR A 262 4.14 -16.96 -14.10
C THR A 262 4.15 -17.75 -12.80
N GLN A 263 3.34 -18.82 -12.75
CA GLN A 263 3.40 -19.76 -11.64
C GLN A 263 4.71 -20.55 -11.67
N MET A 264 5.25 -20.85 -10.50
CA MET A 264 6.37 -21.78 -10.35
C MET A 264 5.97 -23.17 -10.85
N SER A 265 6.94 -23.89 -11.40
CA SER A 265 6.76 -25.30 -11.74
C SER A 265 6.49 -26.13 -10.47
N SER A 266 5.81 -27.27 -10.62
CA SER A 266 5.56 -28.18 -9.49
C SER A 266 6.86 -28.67 -8.83
N GLU A 267 7.93 -28.81 -9.60
CA GLU A 267 9.24 -29.19 -9.10
C GLU A 267 9.90 -28.06 -8.28
N GLU A 268 9.89 -26.81 -8.78
CA GLU A 268 10.35 -25.65 -8.01
C GLU A 268 9.55 -25.48 -6.71
N GLN A 269 8.23 -25.67 -6.75
CA GLN A 269 7.37 -25.60 -5.56
C GLN A 269 7.76 -26.65 -4.53
N ARG A 270 8.03 -27.88 -4.96
CA ARG A 270 8.46 -28.96 -4.07
C ARG A 270 9.80 -28.65 -3.42
N ARG A 271 10.80 -28.23 -4.20
CA ARG A 271 12.13 -27.87 -3.68
C ARG A 271 12.07 -26.71 -2.69
N LEU A 272 11.27 -25.67 -3.00
CA LEU A 272 11.05 -24.55 -2.10
C LEU A 272 10.40 -25.00 -0.79
N LYS A 273 9.40 -25.89 -0.86
CA LYS A 273 8.74 -26.42 0.33
C LYS A 273 9.71 -27.20 1.21
N GLU A 274 10.58 -28.02 0.61
CA GLU A 274 11.63 -28.76 1.31
C GLU A 274 12.62 -27.79 2.00
N ASP A 275 13.11 -26.75 1.29
CA ASP A 275 14.01 -25.73 1.86
C ASP A 275 13.35 -24.97 3.03
N LEU A 276 12.10 -24.53 2.86
CA LEU A 276 11.34 -23.82 3.90
C LEU A 276 11.01 -24.72 5.11
N SER A 277 10.81 -26.03 4.90
CA SER A 277 10.55 -26.96 6.00
C SER A 277 11.79 -27.22 6.87
N SER A 278 12.98 -26.89 6.37
CA SER A 278 14.21 -26.98 7.15
C SER A 278 14.44 -25.77 8.06
N LEU A 279 13.68 -24.68 7.89
CA LEU A 279 13.77 -23.48 8.73
C LEU A 279 13.08 -23.71 10.08
N GLY A 280 13.80 -23.44 11.15
CA GLY A 280 13.24 -23.42 12.51
C GLY A 280 12.56 -22.09 12.84
N MET A 281 11.87 -22.03 13.98
CA MET A 281 11.34 -20.77 14.51
C MET A 281 12.45 -19.74 14.76
N ASP A 282 13.64 -20.18 15.16
CA ASP A 282 14.80 -19.31 15.39
C ASP A 282 15.29 -18.64 14.10
N ASP A 283 15.23 -19.34 12.95
CA ASP A 283 15.58 -18.75 11.66
C ASP A 283 14.57 -17.68 11.24
N ILE A 284 13.27 -17.93 11.46
CA ILE A 284 12.20 -16.96 11.20
C ILE A 284 12.38 -15.74 12.09
N SER A 285 12.62 -15.94 13.39
CA SER A 285 12.85 -14.86 14.35
C SER A 285 14.08 -14.04 13.94
N SER A 286 15.19 -14.71 13.62
CA SER A 286 16.43 -14.06 13.18
C SER A 286 16.23 -13.24 11.90
N PHE A 287 15.52 -13.79 10.91
CA PHE A 287 15.21 -13.06 9.68
C PHE A 287 14.35 -11.83 9.96
N MET A 288 13.31 -12.00 10.79
CA MET A 288 12.44 -10.90 11.16
C MET A 288 13.21 -9.83 11.91
N GLU A 289 14.02 -10.16 12.92
CA GLU A 289 14.83 -9.20 13.68
C GLU A 289 15.89 -8.47 12.84
N ALA A 290 16.44 -9.15 11.83
CA ALA A 290 17.44 -8.58 10.94
C ALA A 290 16.85 -7.59 9.92
N LEU A 291 15.57 -7.72 9.56
CA LEU A 291 14.95 -6.87 8.55
C LEU A 291 14.94 -5.39 8.99
N PRO A 292 15.36 -4.46 8.11
CA PRO A 292 15.23 -3.04 8.36
C PRO A 292 13.77 -2.68 8.66
N ARG A 293 13.56 -1.77 9.62
CA ARG A 293 12.20 -1.40 10.07
C ARG A 293 11.27 -0.96 8.92
N ASP A 294 11.84 -0.35 7.89
CA ASP A 294 11.13 0.13 6.72
C ASP A 294 10.57 -1.01 5.85
N PHE A 295 11.18 -2.21 5.87
CA PHE A 295 10.62 -3.39 5.21
C PHE A 295 9.28 -3.80 5.79
N TYR A 296 9.05 -3.70 7.11
CA TYR A 296 7.79 -4.15 7.69
C TYR A 296 6.60 -3.36 7.16
N VAL A 297 6.75 -2.03 7.00
CA VAL A 297 5.71 -1.18 6.43
C VAL A 297 5.45 -1.56 4.98
N ILE A 298 6.50 -1.78 4.19
CA ILE A 298 6.36 -2.21 2.79
C ILE A 298 5.69 -3.58 2.69
N LEU A 299 6.11 -4.56 3.50
CA LEU A 299 5.56 -5.92 3.50
C LEU A 299 4.09 -5.95 3.92
N ARG A 300 3.72 -5.18 4.96
CA ARG A 300 2.33 -5.01 5.39
C ARG A 300 1.47 -4.39 4.29
N THR A 301 1.92 -3.26 3.75
CA THR A 301 1.22 -2.51 2.68
C THR A 301 1.03 -3.39 1.44
N ASP A 302 2.08 -4.08 1.01
CA ASP A 302 2.05 -4.98 -0.15
C ASP A 302 1.15 -6.21 0.10
N GLY A 303 1.10 -6.72 1.33
CA GLY A 303 0.19 -7.78 1.73
C GLY A 303 -1.29 -7.40 1.62
N LEU A 304 -1.66 -6.25 2.18
CA LEU A 304 -3.02 -5.70 2.09
C LEU A 304 -3.39 -5.37 0.64
N LEU A 305 -2.46 -4.78 -0.12
CA LEU A 305 -2.68 -4.49 -1.52
C LEU A 305 -2.90 -5.78 -2.33
N ARG A 306 -2.12 -6.85 -2.11
CA ARG A 306 -2.35 -8.16 -2.77
C ARG A 306 -3.78 -8.67 -2.58
N SER A 307 -4.33 -8.52 -1.37
CA SER A 307 -5.71 -8.92 -1.07
C SER A 307 -6.72 -8.13 -1.91
N ILE A 308 -6.59 -6.80 -1.95
CA ILE A 308 -7.44 -5.93 -2.77
C ILE A 308 -7.35 -6.29 -4.26
N LEU A 309 -6.14 -6.49 -4.76
CA LEU A 309 -5.90 -6.82 -6.16
C LEU A 309 -6.48 -8.17 -6.55
N GLY A 310 -6.38 -9.16 -5.65
CA GLY A 310 -7.03 -10.46 -5.81
C GLY A 310 -8.55 -10.32 -5.96
N ASN A 311 -9.18 -9.52 -5.10
CA ASN A 311 -10.62 -9.25 -5.17
C ASN A 311 -11.03 -8.50 -6.45
N LEU A 312 -10.16 -7.62 -6.97
CA LEU A 312 -10.37 -6.92 -8.24
C LEU A 312 -10.08 -7.78 -9.48
N GLY A 313 -9.65 -9.04 -9.29
CA GLY A 313 -9.32 -9.96 -10.37
C GLY A 313 -8.06 -9.57 -11.16
N ALA A 314 -7.16 -8.82 -10.53
CA ALA A 314 -5.94 -8.35 -11.18
C ALA A 314 -4.88 -9.47 -11.21
N PRO A 315 -4.33 -9.80 -12.39
CA PRO A 315 -3.26 -10.78 -12.50
C PRO A 315 -2.00 -10.36 -11.73
N ARG A 316 -1.28 -11.36 -11.19
CA ARG A 316 -0.04 -11.14 -10.43
C ARG A 316 1.00 -10.30 -11.17
N HIS A 317 1.15 -10.53 -12.48
CA HIS A 317 2.13 -9.84 -13.31
C HIS A 317 1.89 -8.32 -13.38
N VAL A 318 0.64 -7.86 -13.24
CA VAL A 318 0.32 -6.41 -13.25
C VAL A 318 1.03 -5.73 -12.10
N ARG A 319 0.97 -6.32 -10.89
CA ARG A 319 1.65 -5.79 -9.71
C ARG A 319 3.16 -5.74 -9.89
N LEU A 320 3.74 -6.86 -10.32
CA LEU A 320 5.19 -6.99 -10.45
C LEU A 320 5.76 -6.05 -11.52
N LEU A 321 5.10 -5.93 -12.68
CA LEU A 321 5.52 -5.04 -13.75
C LEU A 321 5.33 -3.57 -13.36
N THR A 322 4.28 -3.20 -12.64
CA THR A 322 4.11 -1.82 -12.18
C THR A 322 5.17 -1.44 -11.15
N TYR A 323 5.42 -2.29 -10.14
CA TYR A 323 6.50 -2.03 -9.17
C TYR A 323 7.87 -1.94 -9.87
N ALA A 324 8.12 -2.78 -10.86
CA ALA A 324 9.31 -2.69 -11.70
C ALA A 324 9.45 -1.32 -12.38
N LYS A 325 8.36 -0.80 -12.97
CA LYS A 325 8.35 0.53 -13.59
C LYS A 325 8.60 1.63 -12.56
N CYS A 326 7.92 1.57 -11.40
CA CYS A 326 8.07 2.54 -10.32
C CYS A 326 9.49 2.53 -9.75
N ALA A 327 10.10 1.36 -9.55
CA ALA A 327 11.48 1.22 -9.06
C ALA A 327 12.48 1.88 -10.02
N ILE A 328 12.36 1.64 -11.32
CA ILE A 328 13.22 2.29 -12.33
C ILE A 328 13.01 3.80 -12.32
N HIS A 329 11.75 4.25 -12.27
CA HIS A 329 11.44 5.67 -12.21
C HIS A 329 12.02 6.34 -10.95
N GLY A 330 11.96 5.66 -9.80
CA GLY A 330 12.57 6.09 -8.55
C GLY A 330 14.08 6.26 -8.65
N LEU A 331 14.76 5.36 -9.36
CA LEU A 331 16.19 5.45 -9.63
C LEU A 331 16.55 6.57 -10.61
N GLU A 332 15.69 6.86 -11.60
CA GLU A 332 15.88 7.94 -12.57
C GLU A 332 15.78 9.33 -11.94
N LYS A 333 14.88 9.51 -10.96
CA LYS A 333 14.58 10.80 -10.30
C LYS A 333 15.62 11.26 -9.27
N GLN A 334 16.70 10.52 -9.08
CA GLN A 334 17.77 10.85 -8.13
C GLN A 334 18.52 12.15 -8.48
N PRO A 335 18.65 13.11 -7.54
CA PRO A 335 19.65 14.16 -7.66
C PRO A 335 21.04 13.54 -7.45
N LYS A 336 21.86 13.51 -8.51
CA LYS A 336 23.17 12.87 -8.48
C LYS A 336 24.20 13.81 -7.83
N LEU A 337 24.59 13.54 -6.59
CA LEU A 337 25.72 14.22 -5.94
C LEU A 337 27.06 13.79 -6.57
N GLU A 338 27.88 14.81 -6.86
CA GLU A 338 29.34 14.84 -6.96
C GLU A 338 30.06 13.79 -7.85
N SER A 339 30.32 14.20 -9.10
CA SER A 339 31.49 13.75 -9.89
C SER A 339 31.70 14.67 -11.10
N GLY A 340 32.93 14.74 -11.63
CA GLY A 340 33.32 15.67 -12.72
C GLY A 340 32.45 15.56 -13.99
N ALA A 341 32.38 16.64 -14.79
CA ALA A 341 31.41 16.82 -15.89
C ALA A 341 31.45 15.72 -16.98
N ILE A 342 32.63 15.22 -17.35
CA ILE A 342 32.80 14.23 -18.42
C ILE A 342 32.38 12.83 -17.95
N ASN A 343 32.80 12.41 -16.75
CA ASN A 343 32.36 11.15 -16.15
C ASN A 343 30.85 11.17 -15.87
N ARG A 344 30.25 12.31 -15.50
CA ARG A 344 28.80 12.48 -15.39
C ARG A 344 28.08 12.13 -16.69
N MET A 345 28.53 12.70 -17.81
CA MET A 345 27.87 12.48 -19.10
C MET A 345 27.94 11.00 -19.53
N PHE A 346 29.10 10.36 -19.38
CA PHE A 346 29.26 8.96 -19.74
C PHE A 346 28.47 8.01 -18.82
N LEU A 347 28.54 8.19 -17.49
CA LEU A 347 27.72 7.41 -16.55
C LEU A 347 26.23 7.65 -16.81
N GLN A 348 25.82 8.88 -17.08
CA GLN A 348 24.43 9.22 -17.31
C GLN A 348 23.90 8.58 -18.59
N VAL A 349 24.67 8.60 -19.69
CA VAL A 349 24.32 7.89 -20.92
C VAL A 349 24.22 6.39 -20.66
N LYS A 350 25.21 5.79 -19.99
CA LYS A 350 25.21 4.35 -19.67
C LYS A 350 24.03 3.93 -18.78
N THR A 351 23.74 4.71 -17.74
CA THR A 351 22.61 4.49 -16.85
C THR A 351 21.27 4.67 -17.57
N ASN A 352 21.13 5.71 -18.40
CA ASN A 352 19.92 5.96 -19.17
C ASN A 352 19.67 4.86 -20.21
N ILE A 353 20.72 4.36 -20.88
CA ILE A 353 20.61 3.22 -21.79
C ILE A 353 20.19 1.96 -21.03
N SER A 354 20.76 1.70 -19.85
CA SER A 354 20.38 0.56 -19.00
C SER A 354 18.91 0.62 -18.58
N TYR A 355 18.42 1.80 -18.17
CA TYR A 355 17.01 1.99 -17.81
C TYR A 355 16.09 1.93 -19.03
N LEU A 356 16.52 2.45 -20.19
CA LEU A 356 15.77 2.34 -21.43
C LEU A 356 15.61 0.87 -21.86
N HIS A 357 16.71 0.09 -21.85
CA HIS A 357 16.67 -1.34 -22.13
C HIS A 357 15.72 -2.07 -21.18
N LEU A 358 15.81 -1.79 -19.88
CA LEU A 358 14.94 -2.43 -18.89
C LEU A 358 13.47 -2.00 -19.06
N ARG A 359 13.21 -0.74 -19.39
CA ARG A 359 11.86 -0.26 -19.72
C ARG A 359 11.31 -0.99 -20.94
N VAL A 360 12.09 -1.17 -21.99
CA VAL A 360 11.71 -1.97 -23.16
C VAL A 360 11.41 -3.42 -22.79
N LEU A 361 12.26 -4.07 -21.99
CA LEU A 361 12.02 -5.43 -21.51
C LEU A 361 10.71 -5.55 -20.72
N ILE A 362 10.42 -4.59 -19.85
CA ILE A 362 9.18 -4.56 -19.06
C ILE A 362 7.96 -4.33 -19.96
N GLU A 363 8.05 -3.46 -20.97
CA GLU A 363 6.95 -3.26 -21.92
C GLU A 363 6.70 -4.51 -22.78
N ILE A 364 7.75 -5.17 -23.25
CA ILE A 364 7.64 -6.45 -23.98
C ILE A 364 6.99 -7.50 -23.07
N ALA A 365 7.46 -7.65 -21.83
CA ALA A 365 6.87 -8.57 -20.86
C ALA A 365 5.38 -8.23 -20.59
N GLY A 366 5.03 -6.95 -20.51
CA GLY A 366 3.65 -6.50 -20.37
C GLY A 366 2.78 -6.80 -21.58
N LEU A 367 3.31 -6.69 -22.81
CA LEU A 367 2.61 -7.08 -24.03
C LEU A 367 2.37 -8.59 -24.09
N LEU A 368 3.40 -9.39 -23.81
CA LEU A 368 3.29 -10.85 -23.75
C LEU A 368 2.27 -11.30 -22.71
N ALA A 369 2.26 -10.68 -21.53
CA ALA A 369 1.29 -10.99 -20.48
C ALA A 369 -0.15 -10.68 -20.92
N LYS A 370 -0.39 -9.53 -21.57
CA LYS A 370 -1.71 -9.18 -22.13
C LYS A 370 -2.19 -10.17 -23.19
N VAL A 371 -1.29 -10.63 -24.06
CA VAL A 371 -1.62 -11.67 -25.07
C VAL A 371 -2.03 -12.96 -24.38
N ASN A 372 -1.30 -13.37 -23.33
CA ASN A 372 -1.61 -14.59 -22.60
C ASN A 372 -2.95 -14.49 -21.84
N ASP A 373 -3.24 -13.35 -21.23
CA ASP A 373 -4.54 -13.08 -20.59
C ASP A 373 -5.70 -13.12 -21.60
N ALA A 374 -5.51 -12.53 -22.78
CA ALA A 374 -6.52 -12.57 -23.85
C ALA A 374 -6.80 -14.00 -24.31
N ARG A 375 -5.74 -14.81 -24.47
CA ARG A 375 -5.84 -16.24 -24.78
C ARG A 375 -6.60 -17.00 -23.68
N HIS A 376 -6.27 -16.77 -22.41
CA HIS A 376 -6.97 -17.40 -21.28
C HIS A 376 -8.45 -17.03 -21.22
N LYS A 377 -8.79 -15.74 -21.42
CA LYS A 377 -10.18 -15.28 -21.48
C LYS A 377 -10.96 -15.89 -22.64
N ALA A 378 -10.34 -16.03 -23.82
CA ALA A 378 -10.96 -16.69 -24.95
C ALA A 378 -11.28 -18.17 -24.65
N VAL A 379 -10.30 -18.89 -24.08
CA VAL A 379 -10.47 -20.30 -23.70
C VAL A 379 -11.52 -20.46 -22.58
N SER A 380 -11.55 -19.58 -21.58
CA SER A 380 -12.55 -19.64 -20.51
C SER A 380 -13.96 -19.37 -21.04
N LYS A 381 -14.11 -18.41 -21.95
CA LYS A 381 -15.40 -18.09 -22.59
C LYS A 381 -15.88 -19.24 -23.46
N LEU A 382 -14.99 -19.88 -24.23
CA LEU A 382 -15.29 -21.11 -24.96
C LEU A 382 -15.76 -22.23 -24.02
N ARG A 383 -15.04 -22.49 -22.91
CA ARG A 383 -15.43 -23.50 -21.92
C ARG A 383 -16.77 -23.20 -21.24
N GLN A 384 -17.09 -21.91 -21.04
CA GLN A 384 -18.38 -21.51 -20.48
C GLN A 384 -19.50 -21.74 -21.50
N MET A 385 -19.32 -21.35 -22.76
CA MET A 385 -20.27 -21.65 -23.84
C MET A 385 -20.50 -23.15 -23.99
N PHE A 386 -19.44 -23.97 -23.97
CA PHE A 386 -19.58 -25.44 -24.01
C PHE A 386 -20.38 -26.00 -22.81
N ARG A 387 -20.22 -25.42 -21.62
CA ARG A 387 -21.00 -25.82 -20.43
C ARG A 387 -22.47 -25.42 -20.55
N GLU A 388 -22.76 -24.22 -21.04
CA GLU A 388 -24.12 -23.73 -21.27
C GLU A 388 -24.83 -24.56 -22.36
N ILE A 389 -24.13 -24.92 -23.44
CA ILE A 389 -24.65 -25.82 -24.48
C ILE A 389 -24.90 -27.22 -23.92
N SER A 390 -23.98 -27.76 -23.11
CA SER A 390 -24.14 -29.08 -22.50
C SER A 390 -25.30 -29.13 -21.48
N GLN A 391 -25.50 -28.06 -20.70
CA GLN A 391 -26.65 -27.95 -19.79
C GLN A 391 -27.97 -27.77 -20.55
N GLY A 392 -27.98 -27.02 -21.65
CA GLY A 392 -29.15 -26.86 -22.51
C GLY A 392 -29.58 -28.16 -23.20
N LEU A 393 -28.63 -29.01 -23.60
CA LEU A 393 -28.89 -30.34 -24.17
C LEU A 393 -29.47 -31.32 -23.14
N HIS A 394 -29.10 -31.19 -21.86
CA HIS A 394 -29.66 -32.00 -20.76
C HIS A 394 -31.08 -31.58 -20.32
N LEU A 395 -31.54 -30.38 -20.69
CA LEU A 395 -32.90 -29.90 -20.43
C LEU A 395 -33.88 -30.23 -21.57
N LEU A 396 -33.37 -30.69 -22.73
CA LEU A 396 -34.14 -31.03 -23.93
C LEU A 396 -34.24 -32.56 -24.15
N ALA A 397 -33.60 -33.36 -23.30
CA ALA A 397 -33.71 -34.82 -23.23
C ALA A 397 -34.41 -35.20 -21.92
#